data_AF-A0A3D1IXC8-F1
#
_entry.id   AF-A0A3D1IXC8-F1
#
_cell.length_a   1.000
_cell.length_b   1.000
_cell.length_c   1.000
_cell.angle_alpha   90.00
_cell.angle_beta   90.00
_cell.angle_gamma   90.00
#
_symmetry.space_group_name_H-M   'P 1'
#
loop_
_entity.id
_entity.type
_entity.pdbx_description
1 polymer ?
#
loop_
_entity_poly.entity_id
_entity_poly.type
_entity_poly.pdbx_seq_one_letter_code
_entity_poly.pdbx_strand_id
1 'polypeptide(L)'
;AFLGAVKVSKTVTIRDPATSYTVPVKNVVSYFALTDAVPVPRRVVVSADKCNTCHGRFLGFSNTTTAAPGFGGHGGNRNDPQACVICHNGNGVLRDASITNGVTTYGTTIHFKSFIHALHKEQADNYPVWPLTKSTSTGAMAGIYTGIKNCGVCHEGDSYKSDKGVQGSSVVYDVGVTNGTAIATSGTGLASIDVTPADNGVISPKASACYSCHTSDGAKSHMITAGGAQFATVTQANLIPAQETCNNCHQAGLQVAPVDEVHGQ
;
A
#
# COMPACT_ATOMS: atom_id res chain seq x y z
N ALA A 1 -19.03 -5.28 -8.14
CA ALA A 1 -18.30 -5.98 -7.06
C ALA A 1 -17.41 -7.05 -7.71
N PHE A 2 -16.09 -6.89 -7.65
CA PHE A 2 -15.16 -7.88 -8.20
C PHE A 2 -14.60 -8.71 -7.05
N LEU A 3 -14.94 -9.99 -7.01
CA LEU A 3 -14.29 -10.97 -6.14
C LEU A 3 -13.44 -11.86 -7.05
N GLY A 4 -12.14 -11.58 -7.12
CA GLY A 4 -11.20 -12.41 -7.88
C GLY A 4 -11.00 -13.75 -7.19
N ALA A 5 -11.03 -14.83 -7.94
CA ALA A 5 -10.58 -16.14 -7.49
C ALA A 5 -9.11 -16.26 -7.87
N VAL A 6 -8.23 -16.15 -6.87
CA VAL A 6 -6.79 -16.37 -7.06
C VAL A 6 -6.45 -17.80 -6.71
N LYS A 7 -5.93 -18.53 -7.68
CA LYS A 7 -5.14 -19.73 -7.39
C LYS A 7 -3.84 -19.26 -6.76
N VAL A 8 -3.82 -19.16 -5.43
CA VAL A 8 -2.58 -18.96 -4.68
C VAL A 8 -1.75 -20.22 -4.89
N SER A 9 -0.59 -20.07 -5.52
CA SER A 9 0.35 -21.17 -5.74
C SER A 9 0.63 -21.85 -4.40
N LYS A 10 0.31 -23.15 -4.30
CA LYS A 10 0.59 -23.94 -3.10
C LYS A 10 2.10 -24.04 -2.96
N THR A 11 2.62 -23.68 -1.80
CA THR A 11 4.00 -23.99 -1.44
C THR A 11 4.19 -25.50 -1.43
N VAL A 12 5.25 -25.98 -2.07
CA VAL A 12 5.61 -27.40 -2.00
C VAL A 12 6.39 -27.58 -0.70
N THR A 13 5.79 -28.25 0.27
CA THR A 13 6.48 -28.70 1.47
C THR A 13 7.07 -30.07 1.19
N ILE A 14 8.39 -30.15 0.99
CA ILE A 14 9.10 -31.43 1.03
C ILE A 14 9.37 -31.73 2.51
N ARG A 15 8.71 -32.77 3.05
CA ARG A 15 8.98 -33.25 4.41
C ARG A 15 10.10 -34.28 4.36
N ASP A 16 11.33 -33.82 4.53
CA ASP A 16 12.37 -34.62 5.18
C ASP A 16 12.18 -34.44 6.70
N PRO A 17 12.12 -35.50 7.52
CA PRO A 17 11.93 -35.40 8.97
C PRO A 17 12.98 -34.54 9.70
N ALA A 18 14.11 -34.19 9.08
CA ALA A 18 15.13 -33.33 9.70
C ALA A 18 15.03 -31.83 9.35
N THR A 19 14.40 -31.44 8.23
CA THR A 19 14.31 -30.03 7.80
C THR A 19 13.12 -29.82 6.85
N SER A 20 12.19 -28.92 7.23
CA SER A 20 11.14 -28.46 6.31
C SER A 20 11.62 -27.23 5.52
N TYR A 21 11.77 -27.36 4.21
CA TYR A 21 12.02 -26.23 3.32
C TYR A 21 10.71 -25.81 2.64
N THR A 22 10.41 -24.52 2.75
CA THR A 22 9.40 -23.88 1.91
C THR A 22 10.05 -23.55 0.58
N VAL A 23 9.37 -23.70 -0.56
CA VAL A 23 9.88 -23.23 -1.86
C VAL A 23 8.86 -22.26 -2.43
N PRO A 24 9.22 -20.98 -2.68
CA PRO A 24 8.26 -20.01 -3.16
C PRO A 24 7.96 -20.32 -4.63
N VAL A 25 6.69 -20.29 -5.01
CA VAL A 25 6.25 -20.48 -6.39
C VAL A 25 5.65 -19.16 -6.86
N LYS A 26 5.96 -18.77 -8.10
CA LYS A 26 5.46 -17.52 -8.70
C LYS A 26 3.93 -17.52 -8.62
N ASN A 27 3.35 -16.42 -8.14
CA ASN A 27 1.91 -16.26 -8.21
C ASN A 27 1.46 -16.12 -9.66
N VAL A 28 0.28 -16.65 -9.94
CA VAL A 28 -0.41 -16.45 -11.21
C VAL A 28 -1.81 -15.94 -10.88
N VAL A 29 -2.16 -14.79 -11.44
CA VAL A 29 -3.48 -14.19 -11.29
C VAL A 29 -4.28 -14.43 -12.56
N SER A 30 -5.48 -14.99 -12.40
CA SER A 30 -6.45 -15.18 -13.48
C SER A 30 -7.68 -14.33 -13.20
N TYR A 31 -8.19 -13.67 -14.23
CA TYR A 31 -9.44 -12.91 -14.17
C TYR A 31 -10.57 -13.74 -14.76
N PHE A 32 -11.78 -13.60 -14.22
CA PHE A 32 -12.98 -14.20 -14.78
C PHE A 32 -14.06 -13.13 -14.89
N ALA A 33 -14.90 -13.24 -15.92
CA ALA A 33 -16.03 -12.35 -16.11
C ALA A 33 -17.25 -12.91 -15.39
N LEU A 34 -18.03 -12.04 -14.77
CA LEU A 34 -19.35 -12.38 -14.22
C LEU A 34 -20.44 -12.24 -15.29
N THR A 35 -20.41 -11.11 -16.01
CA THR A 35 -21.42 -10.75 -17.02
C THR A 35 -20.82 -10.40 -18.38
N ASP A 36 -19.55 -9.99 -18.42
CA ASP A 36 -18.87 -9.63 -19.66
C ASP A 36 -18.52 -10.88 -20.47
N ALA A 37 -18.41 -10.74 -21.79
CA ALA A 37 -18.03 -11.84 -22.67
C ALA A 37 -16.58 -12.33 -22.41
N VAL A 38 -15.70 -11.42 -21.98
CA VAL A 38 -14.28 -11.69 -21.70
C VAL A 38 -13.87 -10.91 -20.44
N PRO A 39 -13.09 -11.50 -19.51
CA PRO A 39 -12.60 -10.78 -18.35
C PRO A 39 -11.69 -9.62 -18.74
N VAL A 40 -11.91 -8.45 -18.15
CA VAL A 40 -11.00 -7.30 -18.26
C VAL A 40 -9.94 -7.39 -17.14
N PRO A 41 -8.63 -7.50 -17.49
CA PRO A 41 -7.58 -7.53 -16.48
C PRO A 41 -7.48 -6.22 -15.69
N ARG A 42 -7.01 -6.33 -14.43
CA ARG A 42 -6.62 -5.13 -13.67
C ARG A 42 -5.43 -4.46 -14.37
N ARG A 43 -5.42 -3.13 -14.37
CA ARG A 43 -4.27 -2.34 -14.85
C ARG A 43 -2.97 -2.80 -14.18
N VAL A 44 -1.90 -2.87 -14.96
CA VAL A 44 -0.54 -3.08 -14.46
C VAL A 44 0.09 -1.72 -14.17
N VAL A 45 0.56 -1.53 -12.94
CA VAL A 45 1.19 -0.27 -12.48
C VAL A 45 2.63 -0.53 -12.02
N VAL A 46 2.87 -1.69 -11.41
CA VAL A 46 4.20 -2.16 -10.99
C VAL A 46 4.30 -3.65 -11.33
N SER A 47 5.52 -4.19 -11.38
CA SER A 47 5.77 -5.62 -11.60
C SER A 47 6.62 -6.24 -10.49
N ALA A 48 6.49 -7.56 -10.34
CA ALA A 48 7.38 -8.31 -9.45
C ALA A 48 8.84 -8.21 -9.88
N ASP A 49 9.14 -8.11 -11.19
CA ASP A 49 10.51 -8.07 -11.70
C ASP A 49 11.23 -6.78 -11.29
N LYS A 50 10.54 -5.64 -11.36
CA LYS A 50 11.06 -4.37 -10.83
C LYS A 50 11.34 -4.45 -9.32
N CYS A 51 10.41 -5.00 -8.55
CA CYS A 51 10.62 -5.22 -7.11
C CYS A 51 11.80 -6.18 -6.83
N ASN A 52 11.94 -7.26 -7.60
CA ASN A 52 12.99 -8.26 -7.44
C ASN A 52 14.40 -7.72 -7.74
N THR A 53 14.52 -6.56 -8.40
CA THR A 53 15.81 -5.88 -8.63
C THR A 53 16.51 -5.54 -7.31
N CYS A 54 15.74 -5.21 -6.26
CA CYS A 54 16.26 -4.96 -4.92
C CYS A 54 15.92 -6.08 -3.92
N HIS A 55 14.72 -6.66 -4.04
CA HIS A 55 14.22 -7.66 -3.09
C HIS A 55 14.66 -9.10 -3.40
N GLY A 56 15.38 -9.33 -4.50
CA GLY A 56 15.71 -10.67 -4.97
C GLY A 56 14.46 -11.46 -5.42
N ARG A 57 14.65 -12.68 -5.92
CA ARG A 57 13.56 -13.49 -6.47
C ARG A 57 12.49 -13.77 -5.40
N PHE A 58 11.22 -13.59 -5.79
CA PHE A 58 10.04 -13.78 -4.94
C PHE A 58 9.94 -12.80 -3.76
N LEU A 59 10.42 -11.57 -3.93
CA LEU A 59 10.35 -10.50 -2.93
C LEU A 59 11.00 -10.89 -1.60
N GLY A 60 12.16 -11.56 -1.70
CA GLY A 60 12.76 -12.41 -0.68
C GLY A 60 13.33 -11.74 0.58
N PHE A 61 12.49 -11.15 1.45
CA PHE A 61 12.84 -10.93 2.87
C PHE A 61 11.81 -11.55 3.84
N SER A 62 12.24 -12.45 4.74
CA SER A 62 11.37 -13.05 5.77
C SER A 62 11.29 -12.23 7.06
N ASN A 63 12.16 -11.25 7.20
CA ASN A 63 12.27 -10.45 8.42
C ASN A 63 12.54 -8.99 8.04
N THR A 64 11.51 -8.16 8.16
CA THR A 64 11.59 -6.70 7.96
C THR A 64 12.52 -6.02 8.96
N THR A 65 12.89 -6.72 10.04
CA THR A 65 13.77 -6.26 11.10
C THR A 65 15.24 -6.61 10.90
N THR A 66 15.60 -7.59 10.06
CA THR A 66 17.00 -8.01 9.86
C THR A 66 17.46 -8.03 8.40
N ALA A 67 16.56 -7.72 7.45
CA ALA A 67 16.81 -7.86 6.01
C ALA A 67 17.33 -9.26 5.60
N ALA A 68 17.12 -10.27 6.44
CA ALA A 68 17.55 -11.64 6.15
C ALA A 68 16.79 -12.15 4.91
N PRO A 69 17.49 -12.75 3.93
CA PRO A 69 16.85 -13.30 2.76
C PRO A 69 15.84 -14.36 3.19
N GLY A 70 14.59 -14.21 2.76
CA GLY A 70 13.55 -15.15 3.11
C GLY A 70 12.24 -14.92 2.39
N PHE A 71 11.42 -15.95 2.35
CA PHE A 71 10.15 -16.05 1.64
C PHE A 71 9.33 -14.77 1.73
N GLY A 72 9.01 -14.15 0.58
CA GLY A 72 8.32 -12.86 0.46
C GLY A 72 7.03 -12.68 1.26
N GLY A 73 6.33 -11.56 1.07
CA GLY A 73 5.15 -11.18 1.87
C GLY A 73 4.26 -12.36 2.29
N HIS A 74 4.03 -12.48 3.60
CA HIS A 74 3.27 -13.58 4.22
C HIS A 74 3.80 -15.00 3.91
N GLY A 75 5.08 -15.25 4.21
CA GLY A 75 5.68 -16.60 4.17
C GLY A 75 5.98 -17.13 2.76
N GLY A 76 6.18 -16.24 1.78
CA GLY A 76 6.57 -16.53 0.39
C GLY A 76 5.45 -16.90 -0.55
N ASN A 77 4.24 -17.01 -0.03
CA ASN A 77 3.06 -17.36 -0.82
C ASN A 77 2.50 -16.16 -1.60
N ARG A 78 2.90 -14.93 -1.27
CA ARG A 78 2.56 -13.72 -2.03
C ARG A 78 3.84 -13.05 -2.50
N ASN A 79 4.06 -13.08 -3.80
CA ASN A 79 5.29 -12.62 -4.46
C ASN A 79 5.02 -11.86 -5.77
N ASP A 80 3.77 -11.45 -5.99
CA ASP A 80 3.35 -10.64 -7.13
C ASP A 80 2.48 -9.46 -6.66
N PRO A 81 2.75 -8.21 -7.07
CA PRO A 81 1.92 -7.06 -6.71
C PRO A 81 0.44 -7.23 -7.05
N GLN A 82 0.10 -7.96 -8.12
CA GLN A 82 -1.29 -8.27 -8.48
C GLN A 82 -1.98 -9.16 -7.44
N ALA A 83 -1.22 -9.96 -6.68
CA ALA A 83 -1.73 -10.71 -5.54
C ALA A 83 -1.82 -9.83 -4.28
N CYS A 84 -0.85 -8.94 -4.06
CA CYS A 84 -0.82 -8.05 -2.88
C CYS A 84 -2.06 -7.16 -2.80
N VAL A 85 -2.43 -6.53 -3.93
CA VAL A 85 -3.55 -5.57 -4.01
C VAL A 85 -4.94 -6.18 -3.78
N ILE A 86 -5.04 -7.50 -3.65
CA ILE A 86 -6.30 -8.17 -3.28
C ILE A 86 -6.65 -7.82 -1.84
N CYS A 87 -5.67 -7.86 -0.95
CA CYS A 87 -5.85 -7.50 0.46
C CYS A 87 -5.39 -6.06 0.75
N HIS A 88 -4.27 -5.65 0.15
CA HIS A 88 -3.73 -4.29 0.25
C HIS A 88 -4.46 -3.33 -0.70
N ASN A 89 -5.76 -3.15 -0.47
CA ASN A 89 -6.62 -2.26 -1.27
C ASN A 89 -7.11 -1.07 -0.43
N GLY A 90 -7.92 -0.21 -1.04
CA GLY A 90 -8.42 1.02 -0.40
C GLY A 90 -9.14 0.80 0.93
N ASN A 91 -9.77 -0.36 1.12
CA ASN A 91 -10.49 -0.73 2.34
C ASN A 91 -9.60 -1.36 3.41
N GLY A 92 -8.33 -1.65 3.09
CA GLY A 92 -7.40 -2.35 3.98
C GLY A 92 -6.82 -1.41 5.03
N VAL A 93 -7.05 -1.72 6.30
CA VAL A 93 -6.44 -1.06 7.46
C VAL A 93 -5.82 -2.10 8.39
N LEU A 94 -4.73 -1.75 9.07
CA LEU A 94 -4.23 -2.56 10.18
C LEU A 94 -5.29 -2.58 11.29
N ARG A 95 -5.48 -3.74 11.89
CA ARG A 95 -6.50 -3.95 12.92
C ARG A 95 -6.00 -3.69 14.34
N ASP A 96 -4.69 -3.48 14.48
CA ASP A 96 -4.03 -3.40 15.77
C ASP A 96 -3.85 -1.94 16.17
N ALA A 97 -4.34 -1.59 17.36
CA ALA A 97 -3.86 -0.42 18.10
C ALA A 97 -3.04 -0.92 19.26
N SER A 98 -1.92 -0.25 19.49
CA SER A 98 -1.02 -0.55 20.58
C SER A 98 -0.91 0.66 21.50
N ILE A 99 -1.00 0.44 22.81
CA ILE A 99 -0.50 1.40 23.79
C ILE A 99 0.93 0.99 24.15
N THR A 100 1.88 1.90 23.99
CA THR A 100 3.25 1.74 24.49
C THR A 100 3.66 3.02 25.20
N ASN A 101 4.10 2.93 26.46
CA ASN A 101 4.47 4.08 27.28
C ASN A 101 3.39 5.19 27.35
N GLY A 102 2.11 4.80 27.39
CA GLY A 102 0.99 5.74 27.41
C GLY A 102 0.67 6.39 26.05
N VAL A 103 1.35 6.00 24.97
CA VAL A 103 1.07 6.46 23.61
C VAL A 103 0.21 5.43 22.89
N THR A 104 -1.01 5.82 22.50
CA THR A 104 -1.87 5.03 21.63
C THR A 104 -1.45 5.20 20.17
N THR A 105 -1.11 4.11 19.50
CA THR A 105 -0.92 4.05 18.05
C THR A 105 -2.12 3.34 17.44
N TYR A 106 -2.77 3.94 16.46
CA TYR A 106 -3.91 3.34 15.75
C TYR A 106 -3.43 2.61 14.49
N GLY A 107 -4.23 1.64 14.05
CA GLY A 107 -3.98 0.95 12.79
C GLY A 107 -3.99 1.92 11.62
N THR A 108 -3.01 1.83 10.72
CA THR A 108 -2.91 2.70 9.55
C THR A 108 -3.39 2.00 8.29
N THR A 109 -3.61 2.77 7.21
CA THR A 109 -3.95 2.19 5.91
C THR A 109 -2.85 1.23 5.44
N ILE A 110 -3.27 0.10 4.90
CA ILE A 110 -2.39 -0.84 4.18
C ILE A 110 -2.71 -0.85 2.69
N HIS A 111 -3.40 0.16 2.18
CA HIS A 111 -3.62 0.30 0.75
C HIS A 111 -2.27 0.33 0.04
N PHE A 112 -2.07 -0.58 -0.92
CA PHE A 112 -0.76 -0.89 -1.50
C PHE A 112 0.00 0.36 -1.97
N LYS A 113 -0.67 1.29 -2.67
CA LYS A 113 -0.03 2.51 -3.17
C LYS A 113 0.49 3.41 -2.05
N SER A 114 -0.29 3.60 -0.98
CA SER A 114 0.10 4.44 0.15
C SER A 114 1.15 3.74 1.02
N PHE A 115 0.96 2.44 1.27
CA PHE A 115 1.86 1.62 2.08
C PHE A 115 3.27 1.52 1.46
N ILE A 116 3.36 1.16 0.18
CA ILE A 116 4.65 0.98 -0.50
C ILE A 116 5.38 2.32 -0.61
N HIS A 117 4.70 3.40 -1.00
CA HIS A 117 5.33 4.72 -1.05
C HIS A 117 5.81 5.18 0.34
N ALA A 118 4.99 5.02 1.39
CA ALA A 118 5.37 5.40 2.74
C ALA A 118 6.60 4.62 3.25
N LEU A 119 6.70 3.32 2.94
CA LEU A 119 7.85 2.51 3.33
C LEU A 119 9.15 2.94 2.63
N HIS A 120 9.06 3.34 1.36
CA HIS A 120 10.25 3.63 0.55
C HIS A 120 10.64 5.12 0.53
N LYS A 121 9.73 6.04 0.89
CA LYS A 121 10.06 7.47 1.01
C LYS A 121 10.95 7.78 2.21
N GLU A 122 10.88 6.98 3.27
CA GLU A 122 11.63 7.26 4.52
C GLU A 122 13.09 6.79 4.42
N GLN A 123 13.43 6.10 3.33
CA GLN A 123 14.74 5.46 3.12
C GLN A 123 15.83 6.40 2.59
N ALA A 124 15.57 7.70 2.35
CA ALA A 124 16.60 8.60 1.81
C ALA A 124 17.70 8.97 2.82
N ASP A 125 17.40 9.09 4.10
CA ASP A 125 18.41 9.44 5.13
C ASP A 125 18.45 8.45 6.31
N ASN A 126 17.39 7.64 6.52
CA ASN A 126 17.30 6.68 7.62
C ASN A 126 16.73 5.34 7.15
N TYR A 127 17.63 4.40 6.87
CA TYR A 127 17.35 2.98 6.70
C TYR A 127 16.98 2.31 8.05
N PRO A 128 16.08 1.30 8.10
CA PRO A 128 14.66 1.28 7.79
C PRO A 128 13.79 1.40 9.07
N VAL A 129 12.82 2.32 9.13
CA VAL A 129 11.84 2.33 10.22
C VAL A 129 10.46 2.00 9.67
N TRP A 130 9.95 0.81 10.00
CA TRP A 130 8.51 0.61 10.03
C TRP A 130 8.01 1.16 11.38
N PRO A 131 6.98 2.02 11.44
CA PRO A 131 6.55 2.59 12.69
C PRO A 131 5.69 1.57 13.43
N LEU A 132 6.33 0.63 14.13
CA LEU A 132 5.73 0.00 15.32
C LEU A 132 6.74 -0.34 16.42
N THR A 133 8.04 -0.45 16.13
CA THR A 133 9.14 -0.39 17.13
C THR A 133 10.46 -0.31 16.36
N LYS A 134 11.44 0.41 16.90
CA LYS A 134 12.84 0.48 16.43
C LYS A 134 13.30 -0.87 15.87
N SER A 135 13.40 -0.98 14.55
CA SER A 135 14.10 -2.06 13.88
C SER A 135 15.49 -1.57 13.51
N THR A 136 16.47 -1.89 14.35
CA THR A 136 17.89 -1.73 14.05
C THR A 136 18.37 -2.91 13.21
N SER A 137 18.26 -2.82 11.88
CA SER A 137 19.19 -3.55 11.01
C SER A 137 19.70 -2.65 9.92
N THR A 138 20.94 -2.23 10.10
CA THR A 138 21.82 -1.69 9.07
C THR A 138 22.44 -2.86 8.33
N GLY A 139 22.21 -2.99 7.02
CA GLY A 139 22.91 -4.02 6.24
C GLY A 139 22.47 -4.17 4.79
N ALA A 140 23.43 -3.99 3.88
CA ALA A 140 23.49 -4.43 2.48
C ALA A 140 22.74 -3.65 1.38
N MET A 141 21.67 -2.89 1.63
CA MET A 141 20.86 -2.30 0.53
C MET A 141 20.95 -0.78 0.35
N ALA A 142 21.76 -0.09 1.16
CA ALA A 142 21.89 1.37 1.13
C ALA A 142 22.41 1.95 -0.22
N GLY A 143 23.07 1.13 -1.04
CA GLY A 143 23.68 1.57 -2.31
C GLY A 143 22.86 1.36 -3.58
N ILE A 144 21.73 0.64 -3.52
CA ILE A 144 20.91 0.33 -4.73
C ILE A 144 19.84 1.41 -4.96
N TYR A 145 19.47 2.14 -3.92
CA TYR A 145 18.36 3.09 -3.98
C TYR A 145 18.83 4.48 -4.44
N THR A 146 18.89 4.70 -5.75
CA THR A 146 19.17 6.02 -6.33
C THR A 146 17.90 6.84 -6.47
N GLY A 147 17.49 7.48 -5.37
CA GLY A 147 16.50 8.56 -5.34
C GLY A 147 15.03 8.13 -5.27
N ILE A 148 14.34 8.56 -4.19
CA ILE A 148 12.88 8.42 -3.98
C ILE A 148 12.05 8.95 -5.15
N LYS A 149 12.63 9.88 -5.93
CA LYS A 149 11.96 10.55 -7.05
C LYS A 149 11.98 9.75 -8.34
N ASN A 150 12.75 8.67 -8.47
CA ASN A 150 12.76 7.87 -9.69
C ASN A 150 11.61 6.85 -9.68
N CYS A 151 10.44 7.27 -10.14
CA CYS A 151 9.23 6.44 -10.21
C CYS A 151 9.44 5.20 -11.08
N GLY A 152 10.27 5.31 -12.14
CA GLY A 152 10.63 4.22 -13.05
C GLY A 152 11.32 3.01 -12.40
N VAL A 153 11.83 3.16 -11.17
CA VAL A 153 12.37 2.03 -10.37
C VAL A 153 11.28 1.00 -10.09
N CYS A 154 10.05 1.44 -9.81
CA CYS A 154 8.95 0.56 -9.44
C CYS A 154 7.85 0.49 -10.51
N HIS A 155 7.56 1.61 -11.15
CA HIS A 155 6.41 1.76 -12.04
C HIS A 155 6.67 1.22 -13.44
N GLU A 156 5.71 0.49 -14.01
CA GLU A 156 5.75 0.01 -15.39
C GLU A 156 5.45 1.14 -16.38
N GLY A 157 6.34 1.36 -17.34
CA GLY A 157 6.26 2.44 -18.33
C GLY A 157 5.84 3.78 -17.71
N ASP A 158 4.86 4.43 -18.34
CA ASP A 158 4.32 5.73 -17.94
C ASP A 158 3.23 5.65 -16.86
N SER A 159 3.09 4.51 -16.16
CA SER A 159 2.01 4.30 -15.19
C SER A 159 2.07 5.24 -13.98
N TYR A 160 3.23 5.82 -13.67
CA TYR A 160 3.39 6.80 -12.59
C TYR A 160 2.89 8.20 -12.96
N LYS A 161 2.78 8.51 -14.26
CA LYS A 161 2.44 9.86 -14.74
C LYS A 161 0.99 10.27 -14.42
N SER A 162 0.12 9.31 -14.09
CA SER A 162 -1.23 9.59 -13.61
C SER A 162 -1.82 8.42 -12.82
N ASP A 163 -2.29 8.66 -11.59
CA ASP A 163 -3.08 7.66 -10.86
C ASP A 163 -4.47 7.54 -11.47
N LYS A 164 -4.75 6.37 -12.07
CA LYS A 164 -6.06 5.97 -12.61
C LYS A 164 -6.86 5.12 -11.62
N GLY A 165 -6.46 5.09 -10.36
CA GLY A 165 -7.15 4.42 -9.27
C GLY A 165 -8.49 5.08 -8.96
N VAL A 166 -9.48 4.24 -8.63
CA VAL A 166 -10.83 4.68 -8.26
C VAL A 166 -11.12 4.48 -6.77
N GLN A 167 -10.26 3.75 -6.07
CA GLN A 167 -10.38 3.53 -4.63
C GLN A 167 -9.56 4.58 -3.90
N GLY A 168 -10.20 5.19 -2.91
CA GLY A 168 -9.52 6.01 -1.90
C GLY A 168 -8.70 5.11 -0.98
N SER A 169 -8.00 5.71 -0.04
CA SER A 169 -7.32 4.98 1.03
C SER A 169 -8.06 5.25 2.32
N SER A 170 -8.67 4.23 2.91
CA SER A 170 -9.27 4.30 4.24
C SER A 170 -8.25 4.81 5.22
N VAL A 171 -8.64 5.83 5.97
CA VAL A 171 -7.87 6.33 7.09
C VAL A 171 -8.56 5.92 8.37
N VAL A 172 -7.78 5.45 9.34
CA VAL A 172 -8.27 5.36 10.71
C VAL A 172 -7.83 6.64 11.39
N TYR A 173 -8.72 7.63 11.43
CA TYR A 173 -8.48 8.87 12.16
C TYR A 173 -9.67 9.34 13.00
N ASP A 174 -10.72 8.53 13.14
CA ASP A 174 -11.79 8.87 14.06
C ASP A 174 -12.14 7.66 14.92
N VAL A 175 -11.56 7.60 16.12
CA VAL A 175 -12.19 6.95 17.27
C VAL A 175 -13.35 7.84 17.76
N GLY A 176 -14.22 8.20 16.82
CA GLY A 176 -15.54 8.72 17.10
C GLY A 176 -16.42 7.50 17.28
N VAL A 177 -16.51 7.02 18.52
CA VAL A 177 -17.40 5.96 19.00
C VAL A 177 -18.85 6.28 18.60
N THR A 178 -19.21 6.00 17.34
CA THR A 178 -20.50 6.41 16.77
C THR A 178 -21.19 5.17 16.19
N ASN A 179 -21.53 4.23 17.07
CA ASN A 179 -22.70 3.36 16.99
C ASN A 179 -22.61 2.24 18.04
N GLY A 180 -22.85 2.58 19.31
CA GLY A 180 -23.45 1.68 20.31
C GLY A 180 -22.90 0.25 20.47
N THR A 181 -21.67 -0.03 20.05
CA THR A 181 -21.10 -1.39 20.05
C THR A 181 -20.16 -1.51 21.24
N ALA A 182 -20.63 -2.19 22.29
CA ALA A 182 -19.79 -2.63 23.39
C ALA A 182 -18.82 -3.70 22.89
N ILE A 183 -17.54 -3.58 23.23
CA ILE A 183 -16.48 -4.50 22.76
C ILE A 183 -15.74 -5.11 23.96
N ALA A 184 -15.50 -6.42 23.87
CA ALA A 184 -14.58 -7.17 24.69
C ALA A 184 -13.49 -7.79 23.80
N THR A 185 -12.21 -7.60 24.13
CA THR A 185 -11.24 -8.70 24.36
C THR A 185 -9.85 -8.20 24.79
N SER A 186 -9.11 -9.16 25.37
CA SER A 186 -7.96 -9.13 26.28
C SER A 186 -6.72 -8.30 25.90
N GLY A 187 -6.19 -7.58 26.90
CA GLY A 187 -4.74 -7.51 27.13
C GLY A 187 -4.06 -6.14 26.99
N THR A 188 -4.66 -5.15 26.33
CA THR A 188 -3.99 -3.85 26.05
C THR A 188 -4.70 -2.62 26.58
N GLY A 189 -5.88 -2.77 27.20
CA GLY A 189 -6.63 -1.65 27.79
C GLY A 189 -7.23 -0.66 26.78
N LEU A 190 -7.17 -0.94 25.47
CA LEU A 190 -7.85 -0.18 24.43
C LEU A 190 -9.23 -0.79 24.14
N ALA A 191 -10.27 0.04 24.16
CA ALA A 191 -11.65 -0.42 24.21
C ALA A 191 -12.32 -0.69 22.85
N SER A 192 -11.77 -0.26 21.70
CA SER A 192 -12.28 -0.59 20.35
C SER A 192 -11.50 0.16 19.26
N ILE A 193 -11.28 -0.47 18.10
CA ILE A 193 -11.01 0.23 16.84
C ILE A 193 -12.07 -0.27 15.88
N ASP A 194 -12.89 0.64 15.35
CA ASP A 194 -13.72 0.31 14.21
C ASP A 194 -12.81 0.14 12.98
N VAL A 195 -12.79 -1.07 12.45
CA VAL A 195 -12.02 -1.44 11.26
C VAL A 195 -12.95 -1.79 10.10
N THR A 196 -14.24 -1.45 10.24
CA THR A 196 -15.26 -1.66 9.21
C THR A 196 -14.95 -0.73 8.04
N PRO A 197 -14.71 -1.26 6.82
CA PRO A 197 -14.35 -0.36 5.73
C PRO A 197 -15.50 0.52 5.21
N ALA A 198 -16.73 0.26 5.63
CA ALA A 198 -17.93 0.90 5.08
C ALA A 198 -18.13 2.34 5.61
N ASP A 199 -17.73 2.61 6.84
CA ASP A 199 -17.84 3.89 7.54
C ASP A 199 -16.48 4.59 7.71
N ASN A 200 -15.37 3.90 7.41
CA ASN A 200 -14.06 4.53 7.35
C ASN A 200 -14.05 5.74 6.41
N GLY A 201 -13.66 6.90 6.95
CA GLY A 201 -13.27 8.05 6.16
C GLY A 201 -12.12 7.68 5.22
N VAL A 202 -12.11 8.23 4.01
CA VAL A 202 -11.06 7.95 3.02
C VAL A 202 -10.32 9.22 2.61
N ILE A 203 -9.05 9.06 2.24
CA ILE A 203 -8.37 10.01 1.36
C ILE A 203 -8.70 9.63 -0.08
N SER A 204 -9.11 10.61 -0.89
CA SER A 204 -9.49 10.38 -2.30
C SER A 204 -8.37 9.74 -3.13
N PRO A 205 -8.70 9.11 -4.28
CA PRO A 205 -7.80 8.15 -4.92
C PRO A 205 -6.45 8.76 -5.29
N LYS A 206 -6.39 9.81 -6.12
CA LYS A 206 -5.14 10.43 -6.56
C LYS A 206 -4.41 11.07 -5.38
N ALA A 207 -5.12 11.79 -4.52
CA ALA A 207 -4.55 12.44 -3.35
C ALA A 207 -3.83 11.43 -2.44
N SER A 208 -4.38 10.25 -2.22
CA SER A 208 -3.76 9.24 -1.36
C SER A 208 -2.47 8.61 -1.94
N ALA A 209 -2.27 8.67 -3.25
CA ALA A 209 -1.02 8.26 -3.89
C ALA A 209 0.07 9.33 -3.75
N CYS A 210 -0.30 10.62 -3.77
CA CYS A 210 0.63 11.73 -3.64
C CYS A 210 0.96 12.04 -2.18
N TYR A 211 -0.06 12.06 -1.32
CA TYR A 211 0.05 12.39 0.11
C TYR A 211 0.89 11.37 0.88
N SER A 212 1.03 10.14 0.36
CA SER A 212 1.93 9.16 0.97
C SER A 212 3.36 9.70 1.09
N CYS A 213 3.83 10.51 0.13
CA CYS A 213 5.14 11.15 0.15
C CYS A 213 5.07 12.65 0.49
N HIS A 214 4.08 13.37 -0.04
CA HIS A 214 3.89 14.81 0.17
C HIS A 214 2.97 15.06 1.37
N THR A 215 3.47 14.80 2.58
CA THR A 215 2.67 14.81 3.82
C THR A 215 2.51 16.17 4.49
N SER A 216 3.14 17.24 4.00
CA SER A 216 3.09 18.55 4.64
C SER A 216 1.68 19.15 4.64
N ASP A 217 1.38 20.02 5.62
CA ASP A 217 0.09 20.70 5.72
C ASP A 217 -0.20 21.56 4.48
N GLY A 218 0.82 22.22 3.94
CA GLY A 218 0.71 22.97 2.68
C GLY A 218 0.33 22.08 1.50
N ALA A 219 0.93 20.89 1.38
CA ALA A 219 0.59 19.94 0.33
C ALA A 219 -0.85 19.40 0.49
N LYS A 220 -1.26 19.06 1.71
CA LYS A 220 -2.64 18.65 2.02
C LYS A 220 -3.65 19.75 1.64
N SER A 221 -3.37 20.99 2.06
CA SER A 221 -4.22 22.15 1.75
C SER A 221 -4.34 22.37 0.24
N HIS A 222 -3.23 22.29 -0.50
CA HIS A 222 -3.22 22.36 -1.96
C HIS A 222 -4.06 21.24 -2.61
N MET A 223 -3.90 20.00 -2.16
CA MET A 223 -4.67 18.87 -2.68
C MET A 223 -6.18 19.07 -2.46
N ILE A 224 -6.59 19.59 -1.31
CA ILE A 224 -8.01 19.88 -1.00
C ILE A 224 -8.52 21.05 -1.85
N THR A 225 -7.83 22.18 -1.82
CA THR A 225 -8.34 23.45 -2.38
C THR A 225 -8.20 23.55 -3.89
N ALA A 226 -7.05 23.15 -4.44
CA ALA A 226 -6.78 23.20 -5.88
C ALA A 226 -7.12 21.87 -6.58
N GLY A 227 -6.85 20.75 -5.89
CA GLY A 227 -7.05 19.41 -6.44
C GLY A 227 -8.42 18.80 -6.21
N GLY A 228 -9.30 19.41 -5.39
CA GLY A 228 -10.61 18.87 -5.06
C GLY A 228 -10.60 17.62 -4.17
N ALA A 229 -9.44 17.30 -3.58
CA ALA A 229 -9.25 16.07 -2.81
C ALA A 229 -10.13 16.05 -1.54
N GLN A 230 -10.56 14.85 -1.18
CA GLN A 230 -11.29 14.59 0.07
C GLN A 230 -10.33 13.92 1.05
N PHE A 231 -10.33 14.38 2.31
CA PHE A 231 -9.50 13.82 3.38
C PHE A 231 -10.39 13.51 4.58
N ALA A 232 -10.75 12.23 4.73
CA ALA A 232 -11.59 11.73 5.82
C ALA A 232 -13.01 12.35 5.90
N THR A 233 -13.44 13.09 4.88
CA THR A 233 -14.75 13.76 4.82
C THR A 233 -15.86 12.90 4.24
N VAL A 234 -15.50 11.81 3.57
CA VAL A 234 -16.42 10.88 2.92
C VAL A 234 -15.93 9.45 3.13
N THR A 235 -16.85 8.50 3.06
CA THR A 235 -16.53 7.06 3.08
C THR A 235 -16.21 6.56 1.68
N GLN A 236 -15.74 5.31 1.56
CA GLN A 236 -15.49 4.72 0.25
C GLN A 236 -16.77 4.61 -0.61
N ALA A 237 -17.95 4.47 0.01
CA ALA A 237 -19.24 4.39 -0.68
C ALA A 237 -19.72 5.74 -1.22
N ASN A 238 -19.39 6.83 -0.54
CA ASN A 238 -19.78 8.19 -0.90
C ASN A 238 -18.70 8.94 -1.71
N LEU A 239 -17.56 8.31 -1.94
CA LEU A 239 -16.46 8.88 -2.71
C LEU A 239 -16.86 9.04 -4.18
N ILE A 240 -16.62 10.24 -4.73
CA ILE A 240 -16.75 10.51 -6.16
C ILE A 240 -15.35 10.70 -6.74
N PRO A 241 -14.70 9.66 -7.32
CA PRO A 241 -13.32 9.75 -7.81
C PRO A 241 -13.08 10.85 -8.86
N ALA A 242 -14.12 11.22 -9.61
CA ALA A 242 -14.06 12.26 -10.64
C ALA A 242 -13.94 13.69 -10.07
N GLN A 243 -14.09 13.88 -8.75
CA GLN A 243 -13.96 15.18 -8.10
C GLN A 243 -12.52 15.72 -8.12
N GLU A 244 -11.52 14.84 -8.25
CA GLU A 244 -10.12 15.25 -8.24
C GLU A 244 -9.68 15.83 -9.59
N THR A 245 -9.24 17.09 -9.59
CA THR A 245 -8.78 17.84 -10.75
C THR A 245 -7.26 17.83 -10.93
N CYS A 246 -6.55 16.95 -10.22
CA CYS A 246 -5.08 16.92 -10.17
C CYS A 246 -4.45 16.85 -11.57
N ASN A 247 -5.09 16.13 -12.50
CA ASN A 247 -4.60 15.96 -13.87
C ASN A 247 -4.59 17.28 -14.66
N ASN A 248 -5.27 18.34 -14.23
CA ASN A 248 -5.23 19.65 -14.91
C ASN A 248 -3.85 20.32 -14.80
N CYS A 249 -3.03 19.91 -13.83
CA CYS A 249 -1.69 20.46 -13.62
C CYS A 249 -0.60 19.38 -13.65
N HIS A 250 -0.92 18.18 -13.15
CA HIS A 250 0.04 17.09 -12.94
C HIS A 250 0.04 16.02 -14.03
N GLN A 251 -0.82 16.13 -15.05
CA GLN A 251 -0.79 15.19 -16.17
C GLN A 251 0.42 15.45 -17.07
N ALA A 252 1.03 14.37 -17.57
CA ALA A 252 2.09 14.42 -18.57
C ALA A 252 1.70 15.30 -19.77
N GLY A 253 2.65 16.12 -20.23
CA GLY A 253 2.49 17.02 -21.38
C GLY A 253 1.73 18.31 -21.10
N LEU A 254 1.35 18.59 -19.85
CA LEU A 254 0.85 19.91 -19.45
C LEU A 254 1.98 20.82 -18.98
N GLN A 255 1.79 22.13 -19.01
CA GLN A 255 2.89 23.08 -18.72
C GLN A 255 3.02 23.48 -17.24
N VAL A 256 2.15 23.01 -16.35
CA VAL A 256 2.10 23.51 -14.97
C VAL A 256 3.09 22.75 -14.07
N ALA A 257 2.84 21.46 -13.84
CA ALA A 257 3.68 20.63 -12.98
C ALA A 257 3.49 19.11 -13.24
N PRO A 258 3.72 18.59 -14.46
CA PRO A 258 3.61 17.16 -14.74
C PRO A 258 4.43 16.30 -13.78
N VAL A 259 3.89 15.13 -13.38
CA VAL A 259 4.56 14.25 -12.42
C VAL A 259 5.96 13.84 -12.90
N ASP A 260 6.12 13.55 -14.18
CA ASP A 260 7.40 13.20 -14.80
C ASP A 260 8.41 14.35 -14.71
N GLU A 261 8.02 15.56 -15.12
CA GLU A 261 8.90 16.72 -15.08
C GLU A 261 9.35 17.09 -13.66
N VAL A 262 8.42 17.16 -12.69
CA VAL A 262 8.76 17.58 -11.31
C VAL A 262 9.54 16.52 -10.52
N HIS A 263 9.55 15.28 -11.00
CA HIS A 263 10.37 14.20 -10.46
C HIS A 263 11.63 13.91 -11.28
N GLY A 264 11.90 14.70 -12.33
CA GLY A 264 13.11 14.61 -13.15
C GLY A 264 13.18 13.35 -14.01
N GLN A 265 12.05 12.92 -14.58
CA GLN A 265 11.91 11.73 -15.43
C GLN A 265 11.35 12.08 -16.82
#